data_AF-A0A2E5SS83-F1
#
_entry.id   AF-A0A2E5SS83-F1
#
_cell.length_a   1.000
_cell.length_b   1.000
_cell.length_c   1.000
_cell.angle_alpha   90.00
_cell.angle_beta   90.00
_cell.angle_gamma   90.00
#
_symmetry.space_group_name_H-M   'P 1'
#
loop_
_entity.id
_entity.type
_entity.pdbx_description
1 polymer ?
#
loop_
_entity_poly.entity_id
_entity_poly.type
_entity_poly.pdbx_seq_one_letter_code
_entity_poly.pdbx_strand_id
1 'polypeptide(L)'
;MRWTNYFLHPGDNRYYVFTFREEEHAERFGLALEKDGIPFERNEKEFGVPRTHFTEALRHNHLLHADIRKPFIENKGLRWTMLIVTGAMLLLAIVGAFSSKAYAQQMDSKFGWELAVQGRVSMPFEIAGVESHIISNDTLTATWDPLVSQSFGVRINNRLRESWTIGTGIMWIKRNYRVVFDYSNEGLSTPLNTSDTINILRSMSYRIPIVAETRVNLGKGFFVTAAGGVGIEFSPSDSFVNDYTEGINDDPNNPPRDYEAYLGRLNDLAAFPIMAELGIEKQPKGIDPGYYLGVFWSRSITDDYWTEAKWDSSKEQISGETIRGSFASTMAGIEVRILLK
;
A
#
# COMPACT_ATOMS: atom_id res chain seq x y z
N MET A 1 12.81 5.73 -17.45
CA MET A 1 12.95 7.04 -16.79
C MET A 1 13.44 6.80 -15.35
N ARG A 2 14.58 7.36 -14.93
CA ARG A 2 15.16 7.08 -13.60
C ARG A 2 14.50 7.96 -12.52
N TRP A 3 14.12 7.37 -11.39
CA TRP A 3 13.41 8.05 -10.29
C TRP A 3 14.35 8.84 -9.38
N THR A 4 15.58 8.35 -9.20
CA THR A 4 16.66 9.05 -8.52
C THR A 4 17.57 9.73 -9.54
N ASN A 5 18.20 10.81 -9.13
CA ASN A 5 19.18 11.52 -9.94
C ASN A 5 20.59 10.90 -9.85
N TYR A 6 20.71 9.65 -9.36
CA TYR A 6 21.98 8.94 -9.29
C TYR A 6 21.82 7.45 -9.59
N PHE A 7 22.89 6.82 -10.11
CA PHE A 7 22.95 5.39 -10.47
C PHE A 7 24.40 4.88 -10.47
N LEU A 8 24.59 3.55 -10.50
CA LEU A 8 25.92 2.94 -10.61
C LEU A 8 26.49 3.14 -12.03
N HIS A 9 27.76 3.51 -12.17
CA HIS A 9 28.35 3.74 -13.48
C HIS A 9 28.36 2.46 -14.34
N PRO A 10 27.81 2.47 -15.58
CA PRO A 10 27.53 1.26 -16.37
C PRO A 10 28.79 0.51 -16.82
N GLY A 11 29.93 1.19 -16.92
CA GLY A 11 31.22 0.58 -17.28
C GLY A 11 32.19 0.41 -16.10
N ASP A 12 31.90 0.94 -14.91
CA ASP A 12 32.81 0.88 -13.75
C ASP A 12 32.05 0.89 -12.43
N ASN A 13 31.89 -0.28 -11.82
CA ASN A 13 31.13 -0.46 -10.57
C ASN A 13 31.77 0.22 -9.34
N ARG A 14 32.93 0.88 -9.49
CA ARG A 14 33.57 1.66 -8.43
C ARG A 14 32.98 3.06 -8.26
N TYR A 15 32.16 3.53 -9.20
CA TYR A 15 31.63 4.89 -9.21
C TYR A 15 30.11 4.93 -9.22
N TYR A 16 29.57 5.97 -8.59
CA TYR A 16 28.18 6.40 -8.71
C TYR A 16 28.12 7.69 -9.52
N VAL A 17 27.20 7.75 -10.47
CA VAL A 17 26.98 8.92 -11.31
C VAL A 17 25.78 9.68 -10.80
N PHE A 18 25.94 10.96 -10.46
CA PHE A 18 24.87 11.90 -10.17
C PHE A 18 24.60 12.76 -11.39
N THR A 19 23.34 12.87 -11.84
CA THR A 19 22.94 13.58 -13.05
C THR A 19 21.95 14.69 -12.73
N PHE A 20 22.19 15.89 -13.23
CA PHE A 20 21.31 17.04 -13.01
C PHE A 20 20.69 17.53 -14.33
N ARG A 21 19.45 18.00 -14.28
CA ARG A 21 18.75 18.55 -15.46
C ARG A 21 19.20 19.99 -15.75
N GLU A 22 19.35 20.77 -14.69
CA GLU A 22 19.69 22.20 -14.73
C GLU A 22 21.16 22.40 -14.38
N GLU A 23 21.82 23.32 -15.10
CA GLU A 23 23.24 23.61 -14.95
C GLU A 23 23.55 24.26 -13.59
N GLU A 24 22.66 25.13 -13.10
CA GLU A 24 22.79 25.76 -11.78
C GLU A 24 22.84 24.71 -10.65
N HIS A 25 22.06 23.63 -10.78
CA HIS A 25 22.05 22.54 -9.79
C HIS A 25 23.34 21.71 -9.85
N ALA A 26 23.84 21.45 -11.07
CA ALA A 26 25.12 20.78 -11.29
C ALA A 26 26.28 21.58 -10.68
N GLU A 27 26.33 22.89 -10.93
CA GLU A 27 27.39 23.77 -10.38
C GLU A 27 27.38 23.83 -8.86
N ARG A 28 26.20 24.03 -8.25
CA ARG A 28 26.08 24.04 -6.79
C ARG A 28 26.47 22.71 -6.15
N PHE A 29 26.15 21.60 -6.79
CA PHE A 29 26.57 20.29 -6.33
C PHE A 29 28.09 20.11 -6.43
N GLY A 30 28.71 20.51 -7.55
CA GLY A 30 30.16 20.50 -7.72
C GLY A 30 30.89 21.32 -6.67
N LEU A 31 30.44 22.55 -6.39
CA LEU A 31 31.00 23.40 -5.34
C LEU A 31 30.90 22.77 -3.95
N ALA A 32 29.80 22.06 -3.66
CA ALA A 32 29.61 21.37 -2.39
C ALA A 32 30.59 20.19 -2.24
N LEU A 33 30.86 19.45 -3.32
CA LEU A 33 31.84 18.36 -3.32
C LEU A 33 33.28 18.88 -3.18
N GLU A 34 33.63 19.95 -3.90
CA GLU A 34 34.96 20.59 -3.79
C GLU A 34 35.23 21.10 -2.38
N LYS A 35 34.23 21.75 -1.77
CA LYS A 35 34.33 22.32 -0.42
C LYS A 35 34.61 21.25 0.64
N ASP A 36 33.99 20.09 0.53
CA ASP A 36 34.15 18.98 1.48
C ASP A 36 35.27 18.00 1.07
N GLY A 37 36.04 18.33 0.01
CA GLY A 37 37.21 17.56 -0.43
C GLY A 37 36.86 16.18 -1.01
N ILE A 38 35.63 16.01 -1.51
CA ILE A 38 35.15 14.75 -2.05
C ILE A 38 35.68 14.59 -3.47
N PRO A 39 36.42 13.51 -3.80
CA PRO A 39 36.90 13.30 -5.18
C PRO A 39 35.73 13.02 -6.11
N PHE A 40 35.70 13.68 -7.27
CA PHE A 40 34.70 13.45 -8.31
C PHE A 40 35.28 13.65 -9.71
N GLU A 41 34.65 13.02 -10.69
CA GLU A 41 34.87 13.23 -12.11
C GLU A 41 33.64 13.95 -12.68
N ARG A 42 33.84 15.08 -13.37
CA ARG A 42 32.74 15.86 -13.96
C ARG A 42 32.71 15.67 -15.47
N ASN A 43 31.53 15.36 -15.99
CA ASN A 43 31.23 15.40 -17.41
C ASN A 43 29.92 16.17 -17.63
N GLU A 44 30.01 17.41 -18.12
CA GLU A 44 28.87 18.33 -18.27
C GLU A 44 28.03 18.50 -16.97
N LYS A 45 26.86 17.85 -16.94
CA LYS A 45 25.88 17.84 -15.83
C LYS A 45 25.91 16.55 -15.01
N GLU A 46 26.91 15.72 -15.24
CA GLU A 46 27.11 14.43 -14.58
C GLU A 46 28.36 14.45 -13.68
N PHE A 47 28.25 13.83 -12.51
CA PHE A 47 29.32 13.72 -11.52
C PHE A 47 29.52 12.26 -11.13
N GLY A 48 30.65 11.69 -11.53
CA GLY A 48 31.13 10.38 -11.10
C GLY A 48 31.83 10.48 -9.74
N VAL A 49 31.24 9.94 -8.69
CA VAL A 49 31.79 9.92 -7.33
C VAL A 49 32.21 8.49 -6.97
N PRO A 50 33.42 8.25 -6.45
CA PRO A 50 33.83 6.95 -5.97
C PRO A 50 32.88 6.41 -4.90
N ARG A 51 32.64 5.10 -4.92
CA ARG A 51 31.74 4.40 -4.00
C ARG A 51 32.08 4.62 -2.52
N THR A 52 33.34 4.88 -2.20
CA THR A 52 33.79 5.20 -0.83
C THR A 52 33.19 6.49 -0.29
N HIS A 53 32.91 7.47 -1.15
CA HIS A 53 32.35 8.79 -0.79
C HIS A 53 30.87 8.94 -1.17
N PHE A 54 30.21 7.85 -1.56
CA PHE A 54 28.82 7.89 -2.03
C PHE A 54 27.87 8.48 -0.98
N THR A 55 28.00 8.09 0.30
CA THR A 55 27.12 8.59 1.37
C THR A 55 27.26 10.10 1.59
N GLU A 56 28.48 10.61 1.46
CA GLU A 56 28.79 12.04 1.62
C GLU A 56 28.20 12.84 0.45
N ALA A 57 28.43 12.39 -0.78
CA ALA A 57 27.84 12.98 -1.97
C ALA A 57 26.30 12.91 -1.96
N LEU A 58 25.72 11.80 -1.51
CA LEU A 58 24.27 11.66 -1.38
C LEU A 58 23.69 12.65 -0.36
N ARG A 59 24.39 12.92 0.74
CA ARG A 59 24.01 13.95 1.72
C ARG A 59 23.97 15.33 1.08
N HIS A 60 25.00 15.71 0.31
CA HIS A 60 25.02 17.00 -0.41
C HIS A 60 23.90 17.09 -1.44
N ASN A 61 23.60 15.98 -2.13
CA ASN A 61 22.52 15.92 -3.09
C ASN A 61 21.15 16.13 -2.42
N HIS A 62 20.92 15.55 -1.24
CA HIS A 62 19.70 15.80 -0.47
C HIS A 62 19.58 17.24 0.04
N LEU A 63 20.68 17.82 0.51
CA LEU A 63 20.71 19.22 0.98
C LEU A 63 20.43 20.20 -0.15
N LEU A 64 21.02 19.97 -1.33
CA LEU A 64 20.75 20.73 -2.55
C LEU A 64 19.26 20.70 -2.89
N HIS A 65 18.66 19.50 -2.95
CA HIS A 65 17.24 19.36 -3.21
C HIS A 65 16.35 19.91 -2.09
N ALA A 66 16.80 19.97 -0.85
CA ALA A 66 16.05 20.59 0.24
C ALA A 66 16.01 22.12 0.09
N ASP A 67 17.10 22.74 -0.36
CA ASP A 67 17.21 24.19 -0.57
C ASP A 67 16.37 24.67 -1.76
N ILE A 68 16.29 23.88 -2.83
CA ILE A 68 15.59 24.24 -4.07
C ILE A 68 14.08 23.99 -3.99
N ARG A 69 13.62 23.10 -3.11
CA ARG A 69 12.20 22.74 -3.01
C ARG A 69 11.37 23.96 -2.60
N LYS A 70 10.50 24.41 -3.50
CA LYS A 70 9.43 25.34 -3.14
C LYS A 70 8.49 24.69 -2.11
N PRO A 71 8.01 25.43 -1.11
CA PRO A 71 7.00 24.91 -0.20
C PRO A 71 5.75 24.51 -0.99
N PHE A 72 5.10 23.41 -0.59
CA PHE A 72 3.86 22.90 -1.21
C PHE A 72 2.74 23.95 -1.29
N ILE A 73 2.79 24.97 -0.43
CA ILE A 73 1.87 26.11 -0.40
C ILE A 73 2.72 27.39 -0.51
N GLU A 74 2.68 28.04 -1.67
CA GLU A 74 3.44 29.28 -1.94
C GLU A 74 2.97 30.45 -1.07
N ASN A 75 1.67 30.49 -0.73
CA ASN A 75 1.09 31.54 0.10
C ASN A 75 1.50 31.37 1.58
N LYS A 76 2.30 32.33 2.09
CA LYS A 76 2.77 32.36 3.47
C LYS A 76 1.62 32.34 4.49
N GLY A 77 0.54 33.08 4.23
CA GLY A 77 -0.62 33.15 5.12
C GLY A 77 -1.36 31.83 5.21
N LEU A 78 -1.72 31.23 4.07
CA LEU A 78 -2.44 29.95 4.02
C LEU A 78 -1.66 28.83 4.74
N ARG A 79 -0.34 28.79 4.55
CA ARG A 79 0.55 27.82 5.20
C ARG A 79 0.50 27.93 6.73
N TRP A 80 0.61 29.16 7.26
CA TRP A 80 0.53 29.39 8.70
C TRP A 80 -0.87 29.11 9.25
N THR A 81 -1.93 29.48 8.53
CA THR A 81 -3.31 29.16 8.92
C THR A 81 -3.52 27.66 9.02
N MET A 82 -3.08 26.89 8.03
CA MET A 82 -3.19 25.42 8.05
C MET A 82 -2.41 24.81 9.22
N LEU A 83 -1.18 25.28 9.48
CA LEU A 83 -0.37 24.82 10.62
C LEU A 83 -1.03 25.15 11.96
N ILE A 84 -1.58 26.35 12.12
CA ILE A 84 -2.27 26.78 13.34
C ILE A 84 -3.52 25.94 13.57
N VAL A 85 -4.35 25.74 12.54
CA VAL A 85 -5.57 24.92 12.65
C VAL A 85 -5.22 23.47 12.99
N THR A 86 -4.22 22.89 12.33
CA THR A 86 -3.77 21.52 12.59
C THR A 86 -3.20 21.39 14.00
N GLY A 87 -2.37 22.34 14.42
CA GLY A 87 -1.80 22.39 15.76
C GLY A 87 -2.88 22.56 16.85
N ALA A 88 -3.89 23.39 16.60
CA ALA A 88 -5.03 23.57 17.50
C ALA A 88 -5.86 22.28 17.63
N MET A 89 -6.13 21.58 16.53
CA MET A 89 -6.83 20.29 16.52
C MET A 89 -6.03 19.20 17.27
N LEU A 90 -4.72 19.15 17.07
CA LEU A 90 -3.83 18.25 17.81
C LEU A 90 -3.81 18.56 19.30
N LEU A 91 -3.71 19.84 19.68
CA LEU A 91 -3.77 20.26 21.09
C LEU A 91 -5.12 19.90 21.70
N LEU A 92 -6.23 20.11 21.00
CA LEU A 92 -7.57 19.69 21.44
C LEU A 92 -7.65 18.17 21.64
N ALA A 93 -7.10 17.38 20.72
CA ALA A 93 -7.06 15.93 20.84
C ALA A 93 -6.21 15.46 22.04
N ILE A 94 -5.05 16.09 22.25
CA ILE A 94 -4.14 15.82 23.38
C ILE A 94 -4.80 16.20 24.72
N VAL A 95 -5.39 17.39 24.79
CA VAL A 95 -6.15 17.84 25.97
C VAL A 95 -7.33 16.92 26.23
N GLY A 96 -8.05 16.48 25.19
CA GLY A 96 -9.13 15.49 25.32
C GLY A 96 -8.64 14.12 25.77
N ALA A 97 -7.44 13.70 25.37
CA ALA A 97 -6.85 12.42 25.77
C ALA A 97 -6.35 12.44 27.23
N PHE A 98 -5.78 13.55 27.70
CA PHE A 98 -5.24 13.68 29.08
C PHE A 98 -6.24 14.21 30.10
N SER A 99 -7.28 14.92 29.67
CA SER A 99 -8.42 15.28 30.52
C SER A 99 -9.27 14.03 30.70
N SER A 100 -8.89 13.21 31.67
CA SER A 100 -9.43 11.89 32.05
C SER A 100 -10.89 11.92 32.53
N LYS A 101 -11.77 12.34 31.62
CA LYS A 101 -13.23 12.15 31.55
C LYS A 101 -13.62 12.15 30.07
N ALA A 102 -13.05 11.26 29.27
CA ALA A 102 -13.63 10.94 27.98
C ALA A 102 -15.02 10.33 28.26
N TYR A 103 -16.05 11.18 28.22
CA TYR A 103 -17.43 10.88 28.61
C TYR A 103 -18.00 9.62 27.93
N ALA A 104 -17.43 9.19 26.80
CA ALA A 104 -17.80 7.94 26.14
C ALA A 104 -17.56 6.70 27.02
N GLN A 105 -16.48 6.62 27.78
CA GLN A 105 -16.20 5.43 28.62
C GLN A 105 -16.86 5.49 30.01
N GLN A 106 -17.35 6.66 30.43
CA GLN A 106 -17.93 6.91 31.76
C GLN A 106 -19.46 6.95 31.78
N MET A 107 -20.15 6.71 30.67
CA MET A 107 -21.60 6.55 30.72
C MET A 107 -21.93 5.24 31.42
N ASP A 108 -22.33 5.35 32.70
CA ASP A 108 -22.93 4.30 33.52
C ASP A 108 -24.30 3.91 32.93
N SER A 109 -24.21 3.25 31.79
CA SER A 109 -25.30 2.84 30.94
C SER A 109 -25.12 1.33 30.75
N LYS A 110 -26.21 0.59 30.91
CA LYS A 110 -26.31 -0.84 30.54
C LYS A 110 -25.81 -1.08 29.09
N PHE A 111 -25.78 -0.01 28.28
CA PHE A 111 -25.33 0.08 26.90
C PHE A 111 -24.16 1.08 26.79
N GLY A 112 -22.94 0.56 26.86
CA GLY A 112 -21.70 1.36 26.91
C GLY A 112 -20.90 1.30 25.61
N TRP A 113 -19.85 2.12 25.58
CA TRP A 113 -18.80 2.03 24.57
C TRP A 113 -17.86 0.88 24.89
N GLU A 114 -17.42 0.15 23.87
CA GLU A 114 -16.52 -1.00 23.97
C GLU A 114 -15.41 -0.82 22.93
N LEU A 115 -14.16 -1.08 23.32
CA LEU A 115 -13.02 -1.04 22.43
C LEU A 115 -12.70 -2.47 21.97
N ALA A 116 -12.59 -2.69 20.68
CA ALA A 116 -12.21 -3.96 20.10
C ALA A 116 -10.87 -3.82 19.35
N VAL A 117 -9.87 -4.57 19.78
CA VAL A 117 -8.62 -4.74 19.01
C VAL A 117 -8.82 -5.93 18.09
N GLN A 118 -8.63 -5.74 16.78
CA GLN A 118 -8.99 -6.72 15.77
C GLN A 118 -7.80 -7.11 14.88
N GLY A 119 -7.67 -8.40 14.63
CA GLY A 119 -6.75 -8.99 13.67
C GLY A 119 -7.52 -9.84 12.64
N ARG A 120 -7.11 -9.76 11.38
CA ARG A 120 -7.70 -10.52 10.28
C ARG A 120 -6.64 -11.18 9.44
N VAL A 121 -6.97 -12.36 8.96
CA VAL A 121 -6.23 -13.06 7.92
C VAL A 121 -7.18 -13.27 6.76
N SER A 122 -6.87 -12.66 5.62
CA SER A 122 -7.61 -12.85 4.37
C SER A 122 -6.99 -14.00 3.58
N MET A 123 -7.82 -14.85 3.01
CA MET A 123 -7.42 -16.02 2.24
C MET A 123 -8.11 -16.00 0.87
N PRO A 124 -7.44 -16.49 -0.19
CA PRO A 124 -7.98 -16.49 -1.55
C PRO A 124 -8.97 -17.65 -1.75
N PHE A 125 -10.19 -17.47 -1.26
CA PHE A 125 -11.29 -18.40 -1.49
C PHE A 125 -12.13 -17.97 -2.70
N GLU A 126 -12.09 -18.75 -3.77
CA GLU A 126 -12.88 -18.53 -4.99
C GLU A 126 -14.39 -18.47 -4.68
N ILE A 127 -14.89 -19.37 -3.81
CA ILE A 127 -16.30 -19.36 -3.38
C ILE A 127 -16.75 -18.04 -2.70
N ALA A 128 -15.80 -17.25 -2.19
CA ALA A 128 -16.07 -15.95 -1.58
C ALA A 128 -15.85 -14.78 -2.55
N GLY A 129 -15.59 -15.07 -3.83
CA GLY A 129 -15.27 -14.10 -4.88
C GLY A 129 -13.86 -13.51 -4.79
N VAL A 130 -12.94 -14.17 -4.06
CA VAL A 130 -11.52 -13.80 -4.01
C VAL A 130 -10.77 -14.60 -5.08
N GLU A 131 -10.96 -14.20 -6.33
CA GLU A 131 -10.51 -14.92 -7.52
C GLU A 131 -9.28 -14.24 -8.14
N SER A 132 -8.54 -14.99 -8.95
CA SER A 132 -7.47 -14.42 -9.76
C SER A 132 -8.04 -13.48 -10.83
N HIS A 133 -7.38 -12.35 -11.02
CA HIS A 133 -7.79 -11.38 -12.03
C HIS A 133 -6.87 -11.49 -13.25
N ILE A 134 -7.46 -11.82 -14.40
CA ILE A 134 -6.73 -12.03 -15.66
C ILE A 134 -6.95 -10.84 -16.56
N ILE A 135 -5.85 -10.26 -17.05
CA ILE A 135 -5.84 -9.17 -18.02
C ILE A 135 -4.99 -9.63 -19.19
N SER A 136 -5.48 -9.51 -20.41
CA SER A 136 -4.77 -9.99 -21.59
C SER A 136 -4.92 -9.03 -22.76
N ASN A 137 -3.88 -8.94 -23.60
CA ASN A 137 -3.94 -8.43 -24.96
C ASN A 137 -3.53 -9.57 -25.93
N ASP A 138 -3.19 -9.23 -27.18
CA ASP A 138 -2.82 -10.21 -28.21
C ASP A 138 -1.53 -10.98 -27.90
N THR A 139 -0.63 -10.43 -27.09
CA THR A 139 0.74 -10.95 -26.89
C THR A 139 1.12 -11.20 -25.44
N LEU A 140 0.44 -10.59 -24.47
CA LEU A 140 0.75 -10.62 -23.05
C LEU A 140 -0.53 -10.85 -22.24
N THR A 141 -0.46 -11.84 -21.35
CA THR A 141 -1.48 -12.11 -20.33
C THR A 141 -0.84 -11.93 -18.95
N ALA A 142 -1.43 -11.10 -18.10
CA ALA A 142 -1.07 -10.98 -16.70
C ALA A 142 -2.19 -11.56 -15.82
N THR A 143 -1.82 -12.55 -15.01
CA THR A 143 -2.70 -13.17 -14.01
C THR A 143 -2.30 -12.68 -12.62
N TRP A 144 -3.22 -11.97 -11.97
CA TRP A 144 -3.08 -11.42 -10.63
C TRP A 144 -3.71 -12.35 -9.61
N ASP A 145 -2.89 -13.19 -8.99
CA ASP A 145 -3.32 -14.15 -7.97
C ASP A 145 -3.34 -13.50 -6.59
N PRO A 146 -4.49 -13.40 -5.92
CA PRO A 146 -4.53 -12.98 -4.52
C PRO A 146 -3.82 -14.01 -3.63
N LEU A 147 -2.93 -13.55 -2.76
CA LEU A 147 -2.26 -14.36 -1.75
C LEU A 147 -2.82 -14.08 -0.36
N VAL A 148 -2.43 -14.90 0.61
CA VAL A 148 -2.76 -14.69 2.03
C VAL A 148 -2.34 -13.29 2.45
N SER A 149 -3.29 -12.57 3.01
CA SER A 149 -3.18 -11.15 3.34
C SER A 149 -3.59 -10.92 4.79
N GLN A 150 -3.21 -9.79 5.38
CA GLN A 150 -3.44 -9.56 6.81
C GLN A 150 -3.93 -8.14 7.07
N SER A 151 -4.75 -7.99 8.11
CA SER A 151 -5.22 -6.69 8.56
C SER A 151 -5.18 -6.61 10.07
N PHE A 152 -4.90 -5.41 10.59
CA PHE A 152 -4.89 -5.13 12.02
C PHE A 152 -5.55 -3.79 12.27
N GLY A 153 -6.31 -3.67 13.34
CA GLY A 153 -7.01 -2.43 13.61
C GLY A 153 -7.64 -2.34 14.99
N VAL A 154 -8.27 -1.21 15.23
CA VAL A 154 -9.02 -0.92 16.44
C VAL A 154 -10.40 -0.41 16.04
N ARG A 155 -11.43 -0.90 16.73
CA ARG A 155 -12.81 -0.51 16.55
C ARG A 155 -13.38 -0.03 17.88
N ILE A 156 -14.15 1.04 17.83
CA ILE A 156 -14.95 1.55 18.92
C ILE A 156 -16.40 1.19 18.61
N ASN A 157 -17.02 0.44 19.52
CA ASN A 157 -18.36 -0.07 19.43
C ASN A 157 -19.25 0.68 20.42
N ASN A 158 -20.34 1.27 19.96
CA ASN A 158 -21.41 1.78 20.79
C ASN A 158 -22.55 0.77 20.83
N ARG A 159 -22.84 0.23 22.01
CA ARG A 159 -24.02 -0.61 22.19
C ARG A 159 -25.25 0.30 22.29
N LEU A 160 -26.22 0.14 21.39
CA LEU A 160 -27.46 0.92 21.41
C LEU A 160 -28.58 0.23 22.17
N ARG A 161 -28.66 -1.11 22.05
CA ARG A 161 -29.62 -1.99 22.72
C ARG A 161 -28.95 -3.30 23.10
N GLU A 162 -29.67 -4.22 23.74
CA GLU A 162 -29.09 -5.52 24.16
C GLU A 162 -28.56 -6.33 22.96
N SER A 163 -29.25 -6.21 21.82
CA SER A 163 -28.94 -6.93 20.58
C SER A 163 -28.22 -6.10 19.53
N TRP A 164 -28.24 -4.76 19.58
CA TRP A 164 -27.69 -3.91 18.51
C TRP A 164 -26.50 -3.09 18.96
N THR A 165 -25.45 -3.13 18.15
CA THR A 165 -24.20 -2.38 18.32
C THR A 165 -23.88 -1.66 17.02
N ILE A 166 -23.41 -0.42 17.09
CA ILE A 166 -22.83 0.30 15.96
C ILE A 166 -21.34 0.48 16.23
N GLY A 167 -20.50 0.10 15.27
CA GLY A 167 -19.05 0.16 15.37
C GLY A 167 -18.44 1.02 14.28
N THR A 168 -17.39 1.75 14.65
CA THR A 168 -16.49 2.40 13.70
C THR A 168 -15.04 2.26 14.16
N GLY A 169 -14.06 2.51 13.29
CA GLY A 169 -12.67 2.34 13.69
C GLY A 169 -11.68 2.65 12.59
N ILE A 170 -10.47 2.09 12.74
CA ILE A 170 -9.43 2.14 11.73
C ILE A 170 -8.77 0.76 11.62
N MET A 171 -8.58 0.31 10.40
CA MET A 171 -7.84 -0.90 10.07
C MET A 171 -6.73 -0.55 9.11
N TRP A 172 -5.54 -1.06 9.38
CA TRP A 172 -4.49 -1.22 8.40
C TRP A 172 -4.68 -2.56 7.68
N ILE A 173 -4.56 -2.56 6.36
CA ILE A 173 -4.73 -3.73 5.50
C ILE A 173 -3.48 -3.86 4.65
N LYS A 174 -2.89 -5.06 4.65
CA LYS A 174 -1.82 -5.46 3.75
C LYS A 174 -2.32 -6.55 2.83
N ARG A 175 -2.29 -6.28 1.53
CA ARG A 175 -2.60 -7.23 0.47
C ARG A 175 -1.33 -7.74 -0.18
N ASN A 176 -1.30 -9.03 -0.46
CA ASN A 176 -0.23 -9.68 -1.21
C ASN A 176 -0.83 -10.27 -2.48
N TYR A 177 -0.14 -10.09 -3.59
CA TYR A 177 -0.48 -10.68 -4.88
C TYR A 177 0.75 -11.40 -5.45
N ARG A 178 0.52 -12.48 -6.20
CA ARG A 178 1.49 -13.02 -7.15
C ARG A 178 1.03 -12.60 -8.54
N VAL A 179 1.96 -12.17 -9.38
CA VAL A 179 1.65 -11.75 -10.75
C VAL A 179 2.40 -12.67 -11.71
N VAL A 180 1.66 -13.40 -12.52
CA VAL A 180 2.21 -14.27 -13.57
C VAL A 180 2.05 -13.56 -14.91
N PHE A 181 3.13 -13.50 -15.68
CA PHE A 181 3.20 -12.86 -16.99
C PHE A 181 3.42 -13.95 -18.03
N ASP A 182 2.39 -14.24 -18.83
CA ASP A 182 2.48 -15.15 -19.95
C ASP A 182 2.58 -14.34 -21.24
N TYR A 183 3.76 -14.33 -21.84
CA TYR A 183 4.03 -13.67 -23.11
C TYR A 183 4.06 -14.71 -24.24
N SER A 184 3.35 -14.45 -25.33
CA SER A 184 3.25 -15.32 -26.50
C SER A 184 3.18 -14.48 -27.77
N ASN A 185 4.19 -14.57 -28.63
CA ASN A 185 4.17 -13.90 -29.94
C ASN A 185 4.67 -14.82 -31.04
N GLU A 186 3.73 -15.31 -31.86
CA GLU A 186 3.99 -16.20 -32.99
C GLU A 186 4.37 -15.44 -34.28
N GLY A 187 4.18 -14.11 -34.33
CA GLY A 187 4.45 -13.28 -35.50
C GLY A 187 5.92 -12.88 -35.69
N LEU A 188 6.78 -13.22 -34.72
CA LEU A 188 8.22 -12.95 -34.77
C LEU A 188 8.94 -13.94 -35.69
N SER A 189 10.10 -13.53 -36.22
CA SER A 189 11.00 -14.40 -36.99
C SER A 189 11.44 -15.65 -36.21
N THR A 190 11.42 -15.58 -34.89
CA THR A 190 11.45 -16.74 -34.00
C THR A 190 10.37 -16.56 -32.95
N PRO A 191 9.32 -17.41 -32.94
CA PRO A 191 8.26 -17.36 -31.96
C PRO A 191 8.80 -17.36 -30.54
N LEU A 192 8.20 -16.56 -29.66
CA LEU A 192 8.62 -16.45 -28.26
C LEU A 192 7.42 -16.69 -27.35
N ASN A 193 7.53 -17.73 -26.52
CA ASN A 193 6.55 -18.09 -25.51
C ASN A 193 7.25 -18.20 -24.15
N THR A 194 6.98 -17.29 -23.23
CA THR A 194 7.63 -17.24 -21.91
C THR A 194 6.60 -17.05 -20.81
N SER A 195 6.88 -17.59 -19.63
CA SER A 195 6.11 -17.36 -18.43
C SER A 195 7.05 -16.87 -17.32
N ASP A 196 6.80 -15.66 -16.84
CA ASP A 196 7.56 -15.02 -15.76
C ASP A 196 6.66 -14.80 -14.55
N THR A 197 7.22 -14.74 -13.34
CA THR A 197 6.41 -14.62 -12.13
C THR A 197 7.04 -13.70 -11.11
N ILE A 198 6.31 -12.64 -10.75
CA ILE A 198 6.57 -11.86 -9.56
C ILE A 198 5.90 -12.56 -8.39
N ASN A 199 6.73 -13.17 -7.53
CA ASN A 199 6.24 -13.98 -6.40
C ASN A 199 5.49 -13.16 -5.34
N ILE A 200 5.80 -11.86 -5.20
CA ILE A 200 5.14 -11.02 -4.20
C ILE A 200 5.10 -9.54 -4.58
N LEU A 201 3.90 -9.05 -4.90
CA LEU A 201 3.54 -7.64 -4.91
C LEU A 201 2.77 -7.32 -3.62
N ARG A 202 3.19 -6.27 -2.90
CA ARG A 202 2.55 -5.86 -1.65
C ARG A 202 1.89 -4.51 -1.81
N SER A 203 0.63 -4.42 -1.39
CA SER A 203 -0.09 -3.16 -1.29
C SER A 203 -0.61 -2.94 0.12
N MET A 204 -0.63 -1.67 0.54
CA MET A 204 -1.07 -1.25 1.86
C MET A 204 -2.20 -0.26 1.72
N SER A 205 -3.23 -0.41 2.55
CA SER A 205 -4.32 0.56 2.64
C SER A 205 -4.81 0.69 4.08
N TYR A 206 -5.59 1.74 4.30
CA TYR A 206 -6.31 1.95 5.55
C TYR A 206 -7.80 1.93 5.27
N ARG A 207 -8.57 1.33 6.17
CA ARG A 207 -10.03 1.29 6.08
C ARG A 207 -10.65 1.79 7.36
N ILE A 208 -11.63 2.67 7.23
CA ILE A 208 -12.55 3.08 8.28
C ILE A 208 -13.84 2.27 8.11
N PRO A 209 -14.06 1.19 8.87
CA PRO A 209 -15.31 0.45 8.83
C PRO A 209 -16.42 1.25 9.52
N ILE A 210 -17.64 1.15 9.01
CA ILE A 210 -18.87 1.59 9.65
C ILE A 210 -19.81 0.39 9.61
N VAL A 211 -20.02 -0.24 10.77
CA VAL A 211 -20.72 -1.52 10.86
C VAL A 211 -21.86 -1.44 11.87
N ALA A 212 -22.96 -2.11 11.53
CA ALA A 212 -24.03 -2.42 12.46
C ALA A 212 -23.98 -3.91 12.76
N GLU A 213 -23.92 -4.26 14.03
CA GLU A 213 -23.84 -5.63 14.52
C GLU A 213 -25.09 -5.97 15.32
N THR A 214 -25.63 -7.16 15.05
CA THR A 214 -26.66 -7.78 15.85
C THR A 214 -26.11 -9.02 16.55
N ARG A 215 -26.61 -9.34 17.75
CA ARG A 215 -26.20 -10.54 18.49
C ARG A 215 -27.36 -11.26 19.16
N VAL A 216 -27.22 -12.58 19.23
CA VAL A 216 -28.16 -13.50 19.87
C VAL A 216 -27.44 -14.23 21.01
N ASN A 217 -28.04 -14.23 22.20
CA ASN A 217 -27.48 -14.85 23.39
C ASN A 217 -27.60 -16.38 23.32
N LEU A 218 -26.48 -17.09 23.44
CA LEU A 218 -26.42 -18.56 23.54
C LEU A 218 -26.40 -19.05 25.00
N GLY A 219 -26.32 -18.15 25.96
CA GLY A 219 -26.17 -18.44 27.39
C GLY A 219 -24.71 -18.38 27.85
N LYS A 220 -24.52 -18.33 29.19
CA LYS A 220 -23.20 -18.26 29.84
C LYS A 220 -22.30 -17.10 29.35
N GLY A 221 -22.89 -16.04 28.81
CA GLY A 221 -22.18 -14.88 28.26
C GLY A 221 -21.57 -15.11 26.87
N PHE A 222 -21.97 -16.17 26.17
CA PHE A 222 -21.65 -16.39 24.76
C PHE A 222 -22.78 -15.87 23.87
N PHE A 223 -22.39 -15.34 22.71
CA PHE A 223 -23.29 -14.77 21.72
C PHE A 223 -22.90 -15.24 20.33
N VAL A 224 -23.87 -15.43 19.45
CA VAL A 224 -23.62 -15.41 18.00
C VAL A 224 -23.82 -13.99 17.53
N THR A 225 -22.89 -13.46 16.76
CA THR A 225 -22.97 -12.10 16.22
C THR A 225 -22.92 -12.12 14.70
N ALA A 226 -23.69 -11.23 14.10
CA ALA A 226 -23.69 -10.97 12.68
C ALA A 226 -23.59 -9.45 12.48
N ALA A 227 -22.68 -9.00 11.62
CA ALA A 227 -22.52 -7.58 11.30
C ALA A 227 -22.59 -7.35 9.81
N GLY A 228 -23.13 -6.19 9.44
CA GLY A 228 -23.13 -5.68 8.07
C GLY A 228 -22.75 -4.21 8.07
N GLY A 229 -22.07 -3.76 7.02
CA GLY A 229 -21.62 -2.37 6.96
C GLY A 229 -20.94 -1.98 5.67
N VAL A 230 -20.38 -0.78 5.70
CA VAL A 230 -19.59 -0.20 4.61
C VAL A 230 -18.23 0.25 5.16
N GLY A 231 -17.21 0.18 4.33
CA GLY A 231 -15.90 0.74 4.61
C GLY A 231 -15.64 1.98 3.77
N ILE A 232 -14.78 2.86 4.29
CA ILE A 232 -14.10 3.87 3.49
C ILE A 232 -12.63 3.48 3.48
N GLU A 233 -12.10 3.14 2.32
CA GLU A 233 -10.75 2.64 2.17
C GLU A 233 -9.87 3.57 1.32
N PHE A 234 -8.67 3.85 1.79
CA PHE A 234 -7.71 4.73 1.12
C PHE A 234 -6.33 4.07 1.07
N SER A 235 -5.69 4.14 -0.10
CA SER A 235 -4.30 3.74 -0.29
C SER A 235 -3.42 4.99 -0.25
N PRO A 236 -2.38 5.05 0.59
CA PRO A 236 -1.50 6.23 0.68
C PRO A 236 -0.62 6.41 -0.55
N SER A 237 -0.31 5.33 -1.27
CA SER A 237 0.48 5.34 -2.49
C SER A 237 0.11 4.17 -3.39
N ASP A 238 0.50 4.27 -4.65
CA ASP A 238 0.54 3.13 -5.55
C ASP A 238 1.67 2.18 -5.13
N SER A 239 1.52 0.91 -5.50
CA SER A 239 2.45 -0.17 -5.21
C SER A 239 3.04 -0.67 -6.52
N PHE A 240 4.36 -0.87 -6.56
CA PHE A 240 5.02 -1.41 -7.75
C PHE A 240 6.12 -2.38 -7.34
N VAL A 241 6.43 -3.30 -8.24
CA VAL A 241 7.56 -4.23 -8.13
C VAL A 241 8.03 -4.57 -9.53
N ASN A 242 9.35 -4.65 -9.68
CA ASN A 242 10.02 -5.10 -10.89
C ASN A 242 10.86 -6.34 -10.57
N ASP A 243 11.01 -7.20 -11.55
CA ASP A 243 11.90 -8.35 -11.50
C ASP A 243 12.46 -8.58 -12.92
N TYR A 244 13.47 -9.43 -13.03
CA TYR A 244 14.18 -9.64 -14.28
C TYR A 244 14.57 -11.10 -14.45
N THR A 245 14.69 -11.53 -15.70
CA THR A 245 15.26 -12.82 -16.06
C THR A 245 16.54 -12.57 -16.84
N GLU A 246 17.67 -13.06 -16.32
CA GLU A 246 19.01 -12.84 -16.91
C GLU A 246 19.12 -13.34 -18.35
N GLY A 247 18.43 -14.43 -18.68
CA GLY A 247 18.43 -15.02 -20.02
C GLY A 247 19.84 -15.31 -20.57
N ILE A 248 19.93 -15.54 -21.87
CA ILE A 248 21.21 -15.56 -22.60
C ILE A 248 21.09 -14.52 -23.71
N ASN A 249 22.02 -13.57 -23.73
CA ASN A 249 22.14 -12.64 -24.85
C ASN A 249 22.28 -13.46 -26.14
N ASP A 250 21.40 -13.22 -27.11
CA ASP A 250 21.29 -13.91 -28.40
C ASP A 250 20.60 -15.29 -28.42
N ASP A 251 20.08 -15.82 -27.29
CA ASP A 251 19.21 -17.00 -27.33
C ASP A 251 17.77 -16.59 -27.72
N PRO A 252 17.26 -17.01 -28.89
CA PRO A 252 15.94 -16.59 -29.35
C PRO A 252 14.79 -17.19 -28.54
N ASN A 253 15.05 -18.22 -27.73
CA ASN A 253 14.04 -18.89 -26.89
C ASN A 253 14.08 -18.41 -25.42
N ASN A 254 15.17 -17.80 -24.99
CA ASN A 254 15.33 -17.31 -23.60
C ASN A 254 16.14 -16.01 -23.53
N PRO A 255 15.64 -14.92 -24.15
CA PRO A 255 16.31 -13.63 -24.08
C PRO A 255 16.22 -13.04 -22.66
N PRO A 256 17.16 -12.16 -22.28
CA PRO A 256 17.01 -11.31 -21.12
C PRO A 256 15.74 -10.46 -21.23
N ARG A 257 15.08 -10.26 -20.08
CA ARG A 257 13.81 -9.55 -20.00
C ARG A 257 13.56 -8.98 -18.62
N ASP A 258 12.91 -7.83 -18.62
CA ASP A 258 12.47 -7.10 -17.44
C ASP A 258 10.94 -7.11 -17.41
N TYR A 259 10.36 -7.28 -16.24
CA TYR A 259 8.91 -7.25 -16.08
C TYR A 259 8.52 -6.53 -14.80
N GLU A 260 7.46 -5.74 -14.91
CA GLU A 260 7.02 -4.83 -13.85
C GLU A 260 5.51 -4.96 -13.63
N ALA A 261 5.10 -4.95 -12.37
CA ALA A 261 3.70 -4.89 -11.98
C ALA A 261 3.43 -3.67 -11.12
N TYR A 262 2.38 -2.93 -11.47
CA TYR A 262 1.89 -1.77 -10.76
C TYR A 262 0.45 -2.00 -10.32
N LEU A 263 0.15 -1.63 -9.09
CA LEU A 263 -1.18 -1.65 -8.50
C LEU A 263 -1.43 -0.30 -7.85
N GLY A 264 -2.40 0.43 -8.37
CA GLY A 264 -2.75 1.75 -7.88
C GLY A 264 -4.24 1.94 -7.70
N ARG A 265 -4.62 3.11 -7.21
CA ARG A 265 -6.02 3.46 -6.94
C ARG A 265 -6.65 4.15 -8.14
N LEU A 266 -7.85 3.72 -8.54
CA LEU A 266 -8.56 4.24 -9.71
C LEU A 266 -9.32 5.53 -9.39
N ASN A 267 -9.90 5.65 -8.19
CA ASN A 267 -10.60 6.84 -7.71
C ASN A 267 -9.74 7.69 -6.78
N ASP A 268 -9.59 8.99 -7.05
CA ASP A 268 -8.73 9.90 -6.26
C ASP A 268 -9.13 10.11 -4.79
N LEU A 269 -10.33 9.66 -4.39
CA LEU A 269 -10.85 9.87 -3.05
C LEU A 269 -10.73 8.63 -2.14
N ALA A 270 -11.50 7.57 -2.42
CA ALA A 270 -11.57 6.37 -1.61
C ALA A 270 -12.30 5.23 -2.36
N ALA A 271 -12.04 4.01 -1.90
CA ALA A 271 -12.79 2.80 -2.19
C ALA A 271 -13.93 2.61 -1.18
N PHE A 272 -15.06 2.05 -1.61
CA PHE A 272 -16.24 1.85 -0.76
C PHE A 272 -16.66 0.38 -0.70
N PRO A 273 -15.99 -0.46 0.10
CA PRO A 273 -16.35 -1.86 0.24
C PRO A 273 -17.59 -2.08 1.11
N ILE A 274 -18.49 -2.94 0.66
CA ILE A 274 -19.52 -3.55 1.51
C ILE A 274 -18.84 -4.62 2.36
N MET A 275 -19.29 -4.77 3.60
CA MET A 275 -18.69 -5.67 4.59
C MET A 275 -19.76 -6.52 5.28
N ALA A 276 -19.42 -7.79 5.54
CA ALA A 276 -20.21 -8.71 6.35
C ALA A 276 -19.29 -9.48 7.31
N GLU A 277 -19.77 -9.73 8.53
CA GLU A 277 -19.05 -10.45 9.58
C GLU A 277 -20.01 -11.43 10.27
N LEU A 278 -19.56 -12.63 10.62
CA LEU A 278 -20.34 -13.63 11.32
C LEU A 278 -19.45 -14.43 12.25
N GLY A 279 -19.81 -14.55 13.53
CA GLY A 279 -18.99 -15.30 14.47
C GLY A 279 -19.60 -15.49 15.84
N ILE A 280 -18.76 -15.93 16.76
CA ILE A 280 -19.10 -16.18 18.16
C ILE A 280 -18.32 -15.20 19.03
N GLU A 281 -19.03 -14.56 19.95
CA GLU A 281 -18.50 -13.61 20.92
C GLU A 281 -18.63 -14.15 22.34
N LYS A 282 -17.58 -13.93 23.13
CA LYS A 282 -17.60 -14.01 24.59
C LYS A 282 -17.55 -12.59 25.14
N GLN A 283 -18.59 -12.20 25.87
CA GLN A 283 -18.69 -10.84 26.42
C GLN A 283 -17.62 -10.57 27.49
N PRO A 284 -16.99 -9.38 27.50
CA PRO A 284 -16.07 -8.96 28.57
C PRO A 284 -16.77 -8.86 29.93
N LYS A 285 -16.03 -9.15 31.01
CA LYS A 285 -16.52 -9.12 32.39
C LYS A 285 -15.56 -8.38 33.32
N GLY A 286 -15.84 -7.11 33.59
CA GLY A 286 -14.98 -6.31 34.47
C GLY A 286 -13.58 -6.18 33.87
N ILE A 287 -12.58 -6.76 34.56
CA ILE A 287 -11.18 -6.76 34.12
C ILE A 287 -10.91 -7.84 33.07
N ASP A 288 -11.75 -8.88 32.99
CA ASP A 288 -11.55 -9.99 32.06
C ASP A 288 -11.97 -9.57 30.63
N PRO A 289 -11.03 -9.58 29.67
CA PRO A 289 -11.34 -9.23 28.29
C PRO A 289 -12.25 -10.28 27.65
N GLY A 290 -13.14 -9.81 26.79
CA GLY A 290 -13.94 -10.66 25.91
C GLY A 290 -13.16 -11.02 24.65
N TYR A 291 -13.73 -11.91 23.84
CA TYR A 291 -13.16 -12.23 22.54
C TYR A 291 -14.26 -12.51 21.51
N TYR A 292 -13.93 -12.27 20.25
CA TYR A 292 -14.71 -12.66 19.10
C TYR A 292 -13.85 -13.51 18.18
N LEU A 293 -14.44 -14.59 17.66
CA LEU A 293 -13.87 -15.40 16.60
C LEU A 293 -14.94 -15.59 15.52
N GLY A 294 -14.60 -15.27 14.28
CA GLY A 294 -15.55 -15.37 13.19
C GLY A 294 -14.91 -15.31 11.82
N VAL A 295 -15.77 -15.21 10.82
CA VAL A 295 -15.42 -15.00 9.43
C VAL A 295 -15.87 -13.61 8.99
N PHE A 296 -15.14 -13.05 8.04
CA PHE A 296 -15.51 -11.79 7.41
C PHE A 296 -15.47 -11.92 5.90
N TRP A 297 -16.25 -11.06 5.25
CA TRP A 297 -16.25 -10.86 3.82
C TRP A 297 -16.34 -9.36 3.54
N SER A 298 -15.65 -8.90 2.50
CA SER A 298 -15.80 -7.55 2.00
C SER A 298 -15.51 -7.45 0.52
N ARG A 299 -16.27 -6.64 -0.21
CA ARG A 299 -16.08 -6.37 -1.63
C ARG A 299 -16.35 -4.91 -1.95
N SER A 300 -15.43 -4.29 -2.67
CA SER A 300 -15.62 -2.97 -3.28
C SER A 300 -16.84 -2.94 -4.21
N ILE A 301 -17.66 -1.90 -4.10
CA ILE A 301 -18.82 -1.70 -4.98
C ILE A 301 -18.39 -1.45 -6.43
N THR A 302 -17.24 -0.79 -6.60
CA THR A 302 -16.66 -0.39 -7.88
C THR A 302 -15.28 -1.02 -8.08
N ASP A 303 -14.77 -0.95 -9.30
CA ASP A 303 -13.37 -1.26 -9.58
C ASP A 303 -12.50 -0.12 -9.05
N ASP A 304 -12.07 -0.27 -7.80
CA ASP A 304 -11.35 0.78 -7.07
C ASP A 304 -9.83 0.76 -7.32
N TYR A 305 -9.34 -0.30 -7.94
CA TYR A 305 -7.91 -0.51 -8.20
C TYR A 305 -7.66 -0.62 -9.70
N TRP A 306 -6.64 0.10 -10.18
CA TRP A 306 -6.06 -0.13 -11.49
C TRP A 306 -4.79 -0.97 -11.36
N THR A 307 -4.50 -1.72 -12.41
CA THR A 307 -3.31 -2.55 -12.54
C THR A 307 -2.62 -2.24 -13.85
N GLU A 308 -1.30 -2.34 -13.86
CA GLU A 308 -0.50 -2.31 -15.07
C GLU A 308 0.56 -3.40 -14.97
N ALA A 309 0.67 -4.19 -16.02
CA ALA A 309 1.73 -5.18 -16.18
C ALA A 309 2.54 -4.79 -17.41
N LYS A 310 3.85 -4.65 -17.23
CA LYS A 310 4.82 -4.38 -18.30
C LYS A 310 5.75 -5.56 -18.46
N TRP A 311 6.04 -5.90 -19.71
CA TRP A 311 7.00 -6.92 -20.07
C TRP A 311 7.88 -6.36 -21.19
N ASP A 312 9.19 -6.36 -20.99
CA ASP A 312 10.17 -5.80 -21.92
C ASP A 312 11.32 -6.78 -22.12
N SER A 313 11.80 -6.92 -23.36
CA SER A 313 12.88 -7.83 -23.69
C SER A 313 13.93 -7.15 -24.56
N SER A 314 15.21 -7.48 -24.33
CA SER A 314 16.33 -6.92 -25.08
C SER A 314 16.43 -7.39 -26.54
N LYS A 315 15.47 -8.20 -27.02
CA LYS A 315 15.40 -8.65 -28.42
C LYS A 315 14.97 -7.47 -29.31
N GLU A 316 15.74 -7.19 -30.37
CA GLU A 316 15.69 -5.98 -31.25
C GLU A 316 14.34 -5.61 -31.93
N GLN A 317 13.22 -6.26 -31.59
CA GLN A 317 11.89 -5.97 -32.15
C GLN A 317 10.74 -6.01 -31.14
N ILE A 318 10.97 -6.30 -29.86
CA ILE A 318 9.90 -6.30 -28.85
C ILE A 318 10.01 -5.02 -28.03
N SER A 319 9.31 -3.97 -28.47
CA SER A 319 9.12 -2.74 -27.71
C SER A 319 8.16 -3.03 -26.56
N GLY A 320 8.63 -2.94 -25.31
CA GLY A 320 7.90 -3.09 -24.05
C GLY A 320 6.37 -3.14 -24.15
N GLU A 321 5.83 -4.34 -23.95
CA GLU A 321 4.39 -4.61 -23.96
C GLU A 321 3.80 -4.19 -22.63
N THR A 322 2.67 -3.48 -22.69
CA THR A 322 1.99 -2.96 -21.51
C THR A 322 0.52 -3.27 -21.59
N ILE A 323 -0.01 -3.91 -20.55
CA ILE A 323 -1.44 -4.15 -20.38
C ILE A 323 -1.92 -3.48 -19.10
N ARG A 324 -3.15 -2.96 -19.15
CA ARG A 324 -3.81 -2.29 -18.03
C ARG A 324 -5.17 -2.91 -17.80
N GLY A 325 -5.55 -3.01 -16.53
CA GLY A 325 -6.87 -3.46 -16.13
C GLY A 325 -7.31 -2.83 -14.82
N SER A 326 -8.49 -3.21 -14.38
CA SER A 326 -9.05 -2.73 -13.11
C SER A 326 -9.87 -3.82 -12.46
N PHE A 327 -9.90 -3.83 -11.13
CA PHE A 327 -10.70 -4.80 -10.38
C PHE A 327 -11.22 -4.25 -9.06
N ALA A 328 -12.38 -4.76 -8.64
CA ALA A 328 -12.94 -4.56 -7.32
C ALA A 328 -12.18 -5.41 -6.27
N SER A 329 -11.65 -4.75 -5.23
CA SER A 329 -11.00 -5.47 -4.13
C SER A 329 -12.01 -6.33 -3.38
N THR A 330 -11.82 -7.65 -3.43
CA THR A 330 -12.56 -8.62 -2.60
C THR A 330 -11.63 -9.25 -1.57
N MET A 331 -12.10 -9.40 -0.34
CA MET A 331 -11.39 -10.09 0.73
C MET A 331 -12.35 -10.93 1.55
N ALA A 332 -11.93 -12.13 1.91
CA ALA A 332 -12.66 -12.99 2.83
C ALA A 332 -11.65 -13.75 3.71
N GLY A 333 -12.07 -14.15 4.90
CA GLY A 333 -11.21 -14.91 5.78
C GLY A 333 -11.67 -14.92 7.23
N ILE A 334 -10.72 -15.06 8.14
CA ILE A 334 -10.96 -15.20 9.58
C ILE A 334 -10.66 -13.89 10.29
N GLU A 335 -11.51 -13.55 11.25
CA GLU A 335 -11.35 -12.42 12.15
C GLU A 335 -11.28 -12.89 13.61
N VAL A 336 -10.34 -12.29 14.34
CA VAL A 336 -10.24 -12.39 15.79
C VAL A 336 -10.31 -10.99 16.37
N ARG A 337 -11.11 -10.79 17.43
CA ARG A 337 -11.12 -9.54 18.19
C ARG A 337 -10.96 -9.80 19.67
N ILE A 338 -10.26 -8.90 20.35
CA ILE A 338 -10.21 -8.80 21.81
C ILE A 338 -11.12 -7.64 22.19
N LEU A 339 -12.10 -7.89 23.06
CA LEU A 339 -13.11 -6.92 23.47
C LEU A 339 -12.78 -6.38 24.86
N LEU A 340 -12.67 -5.06 24.96
CA LEU A 340 -12.30 -4.32 26.17
C LEU A 340 -13.43 -3.37 26.54
N LYS A 341 -13.84 -3.40 27.80
CA LYS A 341 -14.94 -2.58 28.33
C LYS A 341 -14.41 -1.51 29.26
#